data_AF-A0A4Q3G467-F1
#
_entry.id   AF-A0A4Q3G467-F1
#
_cell.length_a   1.000
_cell.length_b   1.000
_cell.length_c   1.000
_cell.angle_alpha   90.00
_cell.angle_beta   90.00
_cell.angle_gamma   90.00
#
_symmetry.space_group_name_H-M   'P 1'
#
loop_
_entity.id
_entity.type
_entity.pdbx_description
1 polymer ?
#
loop_
_entity_poly.entity_id
_entity_poly.type
_entity_poly.pdbx_seq_one_letter_code
_entity_poly.pdbx_strand_id
1 'polypeptide(L)'
;MKSPANGPEPFLNLAGLESGRTVFDETPPERKLTPLQMRGKVLVDRLRSKGREQSGMSTASGPKIGVALGGGSARGLTHIPYIEAMDELGIKPTVISGTSIGALIGSGWAAGMTGKELREHSFEVLGTLRTIATKLWSTQIKGIGGLLRNGISMQLDATHIVDAFTPPNFPNNFSDLKIPLYVVATDFQSWHQVVFNSGPLRPAIAGSIAMPSIFKPIVHNNHILVDGAVVN
;
A
#
# COMPACT_ATOMS: atom_id res chain seq x y z
N MET A 1 32.31 -8.29 -75.11
CA MET A 1 32.53 -9.10 -73.89
C MET A 1 32.78 -8.14 -72.73
N LYS A 2 32.10 -8.37 -71.60
CA LYS A 2 31.88 -7.43 -70.50
C LYS A 2 33.04 -7.36 -69.50
N SER A 3 33.23 -6.15 -68.96
CA SER A 3 33.58 -5.81 -67.57
C SER A 3 33.07 -4.36 -67.35
N PRO A 4 32.94 -3.77 -66.13
CA PRO A 4 33.12 -4.32 -64.78
C PRO A 4 32.03 -3.83 -63.76
N ALA A 5 32.32 -4.15 -62.49
CA ALA A 5 32.17 -3.30 -61.29
C ALA A 5 30.80 -3.12 -60.60
N ASN A 6 30.79 -3.66 -59.38
CA ASN A 6 29.85 -3.44 -58.28
C ASN A 6 29.60 -1.94 -58.01
N GLY A 7 28.32 -1.56 -57.99
CA GLY A 7 27.85 -0.23 -57.62
C GLY A 7 27.74 -0.03 -56.10
N PRO A 8 27.66 1.24 -55.64
CA PRO A 8 27.81 1.63 -54.24
C PRO A 8 26.51 1.60 -53.43
N GLU A 9 26.67 1.51 -52.10
CA GLU A 9 25.70 1.67 -51.02
C GLU A 9 24.77 2.90 -51.19
N PRO A 10 23.45 2.79 -50.93
CA PRO A 10 22.57 3.95 -50.93
C PRO A 10 22.65 4.72 -49.61
N PHE A 11 23.26 5.90 -49.70
CA PHE A 11 23.15 6.99 -48.74
C PHE A 11 21.70 7.47 -48.57
N LEU A 12 21.45 8.02 -47.38
CA LEU A 12 20.27 8.78 -46.93
C LEU A 12 19.52 9.49 -48.06
N ASN A 13 18.24 9.15 -48.23
CA ASN A 13 17.30 9.95 -48.99
C ASN A 13 16.84 11.13 -48.12
N LEU A 14 17.46 12.30 -48.35
CA LEU A 14 17.24 13.56 -47.63
C LEU A 14 16.25 14.49 -48.37
N ALA A 15 15.27 13.92 -49.08
CA ALA A 15 14.20 14.65 -49.75
C ALA A 15 12.90 14.54 -48.95
N GLY A 16 12.72 15.41 -47.95
CA GLY A 16 11.49 15.48 -47.15
C GLY A 16 11.51 16.44 -45.96
N LEU A 17 12.50 17.34 -45.87
CA LEU A 17 12.53 18.41 -44.87
C LEU A 17 11.72 19.61 -45.38
N GLU A 18 10.39 19.47 -45.36
CA GLU A 18 9.49 20.61 -45.33
C GLU A 18 8.90 20.77 -43.92
N SER A 19 8.98 22.00 -43.43
CA SER A 19 8.53 22.52 -42.15
C SER A 19 7.30 21.83 -41.52
N GLY A 20 7.51 21.15 -40.39
CA GLY A 20 6.44 20.56 -39.58
C GLY A 20 6.64 20.85 -38.10
N ARG A 21 5.72 21.61 -37.53
CA ARG A 21 5.66 22.04 -36.12
C ARG A 21 5.80 20.86 -35.15
N THR A 22 6.46 21.07 -34.01
CA THR A 22 6.31 20.19 -32.83
C THR A 22 4.86 20.27 -32.35
N VAL A 23 4.05 19.26 -32.71
CA VAL A 23 2.70 19.10 -32.20
C VAL A 23 2.76 18.07 -31.07
N PHE A 24 3.00 18.55 -29.85
CA PHE A 24 2.40 17.89 -28.69
C PHE A 24 0.90 18.17 -28.80
N ASP A 25 0.18 17.23 -29.41
CA ASP A 25 -1.28 17.23 -29.43
C ASP A 25 -1.73 16.96 -27.99
N GLU A 26 -2.15 18.01 -27.26
CA GLU A 26 -2.53 17.92 -25.84
C GLU A 26 -3.88 17.22 -25.61
N THR A 27 -4.37 16.48 -26.61
CA THR A 27 -5.59 15.70 -26.49
C THR A 27 -5.25 14.20 -26.49
N PRO A 28 -5.43 13.47 -25.37
CA PRO A 28 -5.23 12.03 -25.35
C PRO A 28 -6.08 11.39 -26.46
N PRO A 29 -5.52 10.46 -27.26
CA PRO A 29 -6.29 9.80 -28.31
C PRO A 29 -7.53 9.13 -27.70
N GLU A 30 -8.68 9.29 -28.35
CA GLU A 30 -9.94 8.66 -27.90
C GLU A 30 -9.76 7.15 -27.78
N ARG A 31 -9.55 6.68 -26.55
CA ARG A 31 -9.38 5.26 -26.26
C ARG A 31 -10.74 4.63 -26.10
N LYS A 32 -11.07 3.66 -26.96
CA LYS A 32 -12.25 2.81 -26.77
C LYS A 32 -12.18 2.13 -25.41
N LEU A 33 -13.22 2.32 -24.61
CA LEU A 33 -13.33 1.72 -23.27
C LEU A 33 -13.43 0.19 -23.38
N THR A 34 -12.76 -0.51 -22.47
CA THR A 34 -12.94 -1.95 -22.31
C THR A 34 -14.36 -2.28 -21.84
N PRO A 35 -14.85 -3.52 -22.03
CA PRO A 35 -16.16 -3.94 -21.54
C PRO A 35 -16.37 -3.70 -20.03
N LEU A 36 -15.31 -3.84 -19.22
CA LEU A 36 -15.37 -3.57 -17.77
C LEU A 36 -15.53 -2.08 -17.48
N GLN A 37 -14.78 -1.22 -18.17
CA GLN A 37 -14.89 0.23 -18.04
C GLN A 37 -16.24 0.75 -18.55
N MET A 38 -16.80 0.15 -19.59
CA MET A 38 -18.16 0.45 -20.07
C MET A 38 -19.21 0.13 -19.01
N ARG A 39 -19.11 -1.03 -18.35
CA ARG A 39 -20.02 -1.39 -17.23
C ARG A 39 -19.87 -0.42 -16.06
N GLY A 40 -18.65 -0.03 -15.72
CA GLY A 40 -18.37 0.99 -14.69
C GLY A 40 -18.99 2.34 -15.04
N LYS A 41 -18.84 2.81 -16.28
CA LYS A 41 -19.43 4.07 -16.76
C LYS A 41 -20.95 4.06 -16.68
N VAL A 42 -21.60 2.97 -17.12
CA VAL A 42 -23.07 2.82 -17.02
C VAL A 42 -23.55 2.84 -15.57
N LEU A 43 -22.81 2.24 -14.64
CA LEU A 43 -23.13 2.29 -13.21
C LEU A 43 -23.02 3.72 -12.66
N VAL A 44 -21.94 4.43 -12.98
CA VAL A 44 -21.73 5.83 -12.57
C VAL A 44 -22.83 6.74 -13.12
N ASP A 45 -23.20 6.57 -14.39
CA ASP A 45 -24.25 7.37 -15.03
C ASP A 45 -25.62 7.11 -14.40
N ARG A 46 -25.93 5.87 -14.01
CA ARG A 46 -27.15 5.54 -13.23
C ARG A 46 -27.17 6.16 -11.85
N LEU A 47 -26.03 6.20 -11.16
CA LEU A 47 -25.93 6.82 -9.84
C LEU A 47 -26.13 8.34 -9.94
N ARG A 48 -25.56 8.96 -10.98
CA ARG A 48 -25.75 10.39 -11.28
C ARG A 48 -27.18 10.74 -11.66
N SER A 49 -27.87 9.89 -12.43
CA SER A 49 -29.26 10.12 -12.81
C SER A 49 -30.22 9.95 -11.62
N LYS A 50 -30.01 8.91 -10.79
CA LYS A 50 -30.78 8.72 -9.55
C LYS A 50 -30.58 9.85 -8.53
N GLY A 51 -29.40 10.47 -8.50
CA GLY A 51 -29.12 11.62 -7.63
C GLY A 51 -29.85 12.92 -8.01
N ARG A 52 -30.42 13.02 -9.23
CA ARG A 52 -31.14 14.22 -9.68
C ARG A 52 -32.64 14.22 -9.36
N GLU A 53 -33.25 13.06 -9.09
CA GLU A 53 -34.69 12.95 -8.81
C GLU A 53 -35.08 13.10 -7.32
N GLN A 54 -34.11 13.19 -6.40
CA GLN A 54 -34.36 13.40 -4.97
C GLN A 54 -33.99 14.83 -4.52
N SER A 55 -34.60 15.86 -5.12
CA SER A 55 -34.41 17.26 -4.70
C SER A 55 -35.44 17.71 -3.65
N GLY A 56 -35.53 16.99 -2.53
CA GLY A 56 -36.51 17.27 -1.46
C GLY A 56 -36.11 16.89 -0.04
N MET A 57 -34.82 16.61 0.23
CA MET A 57 -34.32 16.40 1.59
C MET A 57 -32.91 16.98 1.68
N SER A 58 -32.72 18.02 2.48
CA SER A 58 -31.38 18.55 2.76
C SER A 58 -30.60 17.58 3.66
N THR A 59 -29.91 16.60 3.06
CA THR A 59 -28.88 15.83 3.76
C THR A 59 -27.54 16.50 3.51
N ALA A 60 -27.10 17.33 4.46
CA ALA A 60 -25.85 18.09 4.41
C ALA A 60 -24.56 17.24 4.49
N SER A 61 -24.52 16.07 3.86
CA SER A 61 -23.31 15.24 3.78
C SER A 61 -23.40 14.41 2.51
N GLY A 62 -22.46 14.59 1.60
CA GLY A 62 -22.28 13.68 0.46
C GLY A 62 -22.04 12.22 0.88
N PRO A 63 -21.87 11.29 -0.08
CA PRO A 63 -21.67 9.88 0.22
C PRO A 63 -20.44 9.69 1.12
N LYS A 64 -20.62 8.91 2.20
CA LYS A 64 -19.52 8.49 3.08
C LYS A 64 -18.80 7.30 2.48
N ILE A 65 -17.48 7.34 2.47
CA ILE A 65 -16.62 6.29 1.92
C ILE A 65 -15.88 5.63 3.08
N GLY A 66 -15.96 4.31 3.17
CA GLY A 66 -15.11 3.49 4.03
C GLY A 66 -14.09 2.75 3.18
N VAL A 67 -12.87 2.61 3.69
CA VAL A 67 -11.79 1.92 2.98
C VAL A 67 -11.27 0.74 3.81
N ALA A 68 -11.20 -0.43 3.19
CA ALA A 68 -10.61 -1.63 3.79
C ALA A 68 -9.29 -1.97 3.07
N LEU A 69 -8.19 -1.98 3.83
CA LEU A 69 -6.85 -2.29 3.33
C LEU A 69 -6.45 -3.70 3.79
N GLY A 70 -6.44 -4.65 2.86
CA GLY A 70 -6.13 -6.05 3.15
C GLY A 70 -4.66 -6.32 3.48
N GLY A 71 -4.39 -7.50 4.02
CA GLY A 71 -3.02 -8.02 4.16
C GLY A 71 -2.38 -8.39 2.82
N GLY A 72 -1.08 -8.72 2.84
CA GLY A 72 -0.38 -9.13 1.60
C GLY A 72 1.15 -9.06 1.61
N SER A 73 1.78 -9.01 2.79
CA SER A 73 3.25 -8.88 2.92
C SER A 73 3.79 -7.73 2.05
N ALA A 74 4.87 -7.95 1.29
CA ALA A 74 5.46 -6.94 0.42
C ALA A 74 4.52 -6.41 -0.68
N ARG A 75 3.48 -7.16 -1.07
CA ARG A 75 2.48 -6.69 -2.06
C ARG A 75 1.58 -5.59 -1.47
N GLY A 76 1.50 -5.47 -0.15
CA GLY A 76 0.72 -4.44 0.53
C GLY A 76 1.18 -3.01 0.26
N LEU A 77 2.39 -2.80 -0.27
CA LEU A 77 2.84 -1.49 -0.73
C LEU A 77 1.96 -0.92 -1.85
N THR A 78 1.15 -1.75 -2.51
CA THR A 78 0.15 -1.33 -3.50
C THR A 78 -0.99 -0.48 -2.91
N HIS A 79 -1.16 -0.47 -1.58
CA HIS A 79 -2.09 0.46 -0.91
C HIS A 79 -1.66 1.92 -1.07
N ILE A 80 -0.35 2.19 -1.21
CA ILE A 80 0.19 3.55 -1.34
C ILE A 80 -0.27 4.25 -2.63
N PRO A 81 -0.10 3.69 -3.85
CA PRO A 81 -0.59 4.34 -5.06
C PRO A 81 -2.12 4.46 -5.10
N TYR A 82 -2.85 3.57 -4.40
CA TYR A 82 -4.29 3.75 -4.20
C TYR A 82 -4.57 5.02 -3.35
N ILE A 83 -3.84 5.23 -2.26
CA ILE A 83 -3.97 6.43 -1.43
C ILE A 83 -3.56 7.69 -2.20
N GLU A 84 -2.48 7.64 -2.98
CA GLU A 84 -2.07 8.76 -3.85
C GLU A 84 -3.20 9.14 -4.83
N ALA A 85 -3.85 8.17 -5.46
CA ALA A 85 -5.00 8.43 -6.33
C ALA A 85 -6.19 9.02 -5.57
N MET A 86 -6.44 8.61 -4.33
CA MET A 86 -7.49 9.19 -3.48
C MET A 86 -7.18 10.64 -3.12
N ASP A 87 -5.91 10.95 -2.80
CA ASP A 87 -5.44 12.31 -2.52
C ASP A 87 -5.58 13.21 -3.76
N GLU A 88 -5.19 12.73 -4.95
CA GLU A 88 -5.34 13.47 -6.23
C GLU A 88 -6.79 13.81 -6.55
N LEU A 89 -7.72 12.90 -6.22
CA LEU A 89 -9.16 13.11 -6.42
C LEU A 89 -9.80 13.96 -5.31
N GLY A 90 -9.05 14.33 -4.26
CA GLY A 90 -9.58 15.03 -3.09
C GLY A 90 -10.58 14.20 -2.28
N ILE A 91 -10.54 12.87 -2.41
CA ILE A 91 -11.48 11.95 -1.77
C ILE A 91 -10.85 11.45 -0.46
N LYS A 92 -11.52 11.71 0.66
CA LYS A 92 -11.08 11.25 1.98
C LYS A 92 -12.02 10.18 2.53
N PRO A 93 -11.48 9.08 3.09
CA PRO A 93 -12.31 8.11 3.78
C PRO A 93 -12.85 8.70 5.08
N THR A 94 -14.05 8.26 5.44
CA THR A 94 -14.67 8.55 6.73
C THR A 94 -14.30 7.52 7.80
N VAL A 95 -13.78 6.36 7.38
CA VAL A 95 -13.31 5.28 8.22
C VAL A 95 -12.34 4.41 7.42
N ILE A 96 -11.32 3.90 8.09
CA ILE A 96 -10.34 2.96 7.54
C ILE A 96 -10.39 1.67 8.38
N SER A 97 -10.32 0.52 7.73
CA SER A 97 -10.00 -0.75 8.37
C SER A 97 -8.77 -1.36 7.72
N GLY A 98 -7.91 -2.03 8.49
CA GLY A 98 -6.70 -2.64 7.97
C GLY A 98 -6.33 -3.94 8.65
N THR A 99 -5.76 -4.85 7.87
CA THR A 99 -5.10 -6.08 8.34
C THR A 99 -3.62 -6.07 7.94
N SER A 100 -2.73 -6.45 8.84
CA SER A 100 -1.29 -6.60 8.58
C SER A 100 -0.70 -5.32 7.99
N ILE A 101 0.01 -5.42 6.88
CA ILE A 101 0.55 -4.28 6.14
C ILE A 101 -0.52 -3.22 5.80
N GLY A 102 -1.78 -3.63 5.61
CA GLY A 102 -2.90 -2.71 5.44
C GLY A 102 -3.25 -1.93 6.71
N ALA A 103 -3.10 -2.54 7.90
CA ALA A 103 -3.20 -1.83 9.18
C ALA A 103 -2.04 -0.84 9.37
N LEU A 104 -0.82 -1.24 8.98
CA LEU A 104 0.36 -0.39 9.07
C LEU A 104 0.22 0.85 8.17
N ILE A 105 0.00 0.66 6.86
CA ILE A 105 -0.21 1.77 5.91
C ILE A 105 -1.46 2.58 6.25
N GLY A 106 -2.55 1.90 6.60
CA GLY A 106 -3.81 2.54 7.01
C GLY A 106 -3.67 3.41 8.25
N SER A 107 -2.79 3.04 9.19
CA SER A 107 -2.51 3.86 10.36
C SER A 107 -1.82 5.18 10.01
N GLY A 108 -0.88 5.15 9.05
CA GLY A 108 -0.23 6.36 8.57
C GLY A 108 -1.20 7.29 7.85
N TRP A 109 -2.07 6.72 7.02
CA TRP A 109 -3.12 7.50 6.37
C TRP A 109 -4.14 8.07 7.36
N ALA A 110 -4.53 7.28 8.37
CA ALA A 110 -5.42 7.70 9.45
C ALA A 110 -4.80 8.80 10.34
N ALA A 111 -3.48 8.78 10.53
CA ALA A 111 -2.74 9.86 11.19
C ALA A 111 -2.65 11.14 10.33
N GLY A 112 -3.03 11.04 9.05
CA GLY A 112 -3.08 12.14 8.09
C GLY A 112 -1.82 12.32 7.26
N MET A 113 -1.01 11.27 7.12
CA MET A 113 0.02 11.24 6.08
C MET A 113 -0.64 11.13 4.71
N THR A 114 -0.15 11.89 3.75
CA THR A 114 -0.49 11.76 2.33
C THR A 114 0.10 10.49 1.74
N GLY A 115 -0.44 10.02 0.60
CA GLY A 115 0.11 8.90 -0.15
C GLY A 115 1.58 9.13 -0.53
N LYS A 116 1.94 10.39 -0.85
CA LYS A 116 3.32 10.78 -1.13
C LYS A 116 4.25 10.59 0.08
N GLU A 117 3.85 11.07 1.26
CA GLU A 117 4.62 10.90 2.50
C GLU A 117 4.73 9.42 2.88
N LEU A 118 3.65 8.65 2.72
CA LEU A 118 3.67 7.20 2.93
C LEU A 118 4.64 6.49 1.99
N ARG A 119 4.71 6.90 0.73
CA ARG A 119 5.65 6.37 -0.27
C ARG A 119 7.09 6.66 0.13
N GLU A 120 7.40 7.92 0.43
CA GLU A 120 8.74 8.36 0.83
C GLU A 120 9.21 7.63 2.09
N HIS A 121 8.36 7.60 3.12
CA HIS A 121 8.66 6.91 4.36
C HIS A 121 8.86 5.40 4.18
N SER A 122 8.00 4.75 3.36
CA SER A 122 8.13 3.31 3.08
C SER A 122 9.45 2.98 2.38
N PHE A 123 9.92 3.83 1.46
CA PHE A 123 11.22 3.62 0.81
C PHE A 123 12.40 3.75 1.78
N GLU A 124 12.35 4.71 2.70
CA GLU A 124 13.40 4.89 3.72
C GLU A 124 13.50 3.69 4.66
N VAL A 125 12.34 3.20 5.14
CA VAL A 125 12.27 2.03 6.04
C VAL A 125 12.77 0.77 5.33
N LEU A 126 12.29 0.51 4.11
CA LEU A 126 12.71 -0.66 3.33
C LEU A 126 14.19 -0.60 2.94
N GLY A 127 14.70 0.58 2.58
CA GLY A 127 16.12 0.79 2.28
C GLY A 127 17.02 0.49 3.46
N THR A 128 16.62 0.97 4.65
CA THR A 128 17.32 0.69 5.91
C THR A 128 17.28 -0.80 6.26
N LEU A 129 16.11 -1.44 6.19
CA LEU A 129 15.94 -2.87 6.49
C LEU A 129 16.78 -3.75 5.57
N ARG A 130 16.83 -3.45 4.27
CA ARG A 130 17.67 -4.17 3.30
C ARG A 130 19.15 -4.04 3.67
N THR A 131 19.59 -2.86 4.07
CA THR A 131 20.98 -2.57 4.47
C THR A 131 21.38 -3.31 5.75
N ILE A 132 20.48 -3.38 6.73
CA ILE A 132 20.69 -4.15 7.96
C ILE A 132 20.75 -5.64 7.65
N ALA A 133 19.81 -6.15 6.83
CA ALA A 133 19.76 -7.56 6.44
C ALA A 133 21.02 -8.01 5.69
N THR A 134 21.51 -7.22 4.73
CA THR A 134 22.75 -7.53 3.98
C THR A 134 23.98 -7.54 4.91
N LYS A 135 24.06 -6.59 5.84
CA LYS A 135 25.14 -6.53 6.83
C LYS A 135 25.13 -7.76 7.75
N LEU A 136 23.96 -8.13 8.29
CA LEU A 136 23.80 -9.31 9.16
C LEU A 136 24.14 -10.61 8.43
N TRP A 137 23.64 -10.79 7.20
CA TRP A 137 23.97 -11.94 6.35
C TRP A 137 25.49 -12.07 6.13
N SER A 138 26.17 -10.96 5.85
CA SER A 138 27.64 -10.97 5.65
C SER A 138 28.42 -11.37 6.91
N THR A 139 27.86 -11.13 8.10
CA THR A 139 28.48 -11.48 9.39
C THR A 139 28.20 -12.91 9.85
N GLN A 140 27.01 -13.45 9.55
CA GLN A 140 26.59 -14.79 9.98
C GLN A 140 27.24 -15.93 9.20
N ILE A 141 27.72 -15.70 7.97
CA ILE A 141 28.49 -16.69 7.20
C ILE A 141 29.76 -17.16 7.96
N LYS A 142 30.27 -16.37 8.92
CA LYS A 142 31.43 -16.73 9.74
C LYS A 142 31.10 -17.63 10.96
N GLY A 143 29.84 -17.98 11.22
CA GLY A 143 29.41 -18.56 12.51
C GLY A 143 28.58 -19.86 12.45
N ILE A 144 28.67 -20.65 11.37
CA ILE A 144 27.79 -21.81 11.09
C ILE A 144 27.82 -22.90 12.19
N GLY A 145 28.90 -22.99 12.98
CA GLY A 145 29.08 -24.06 13.98
C GLY A 145 28.20 -24.00 15.24
N GLY A 146 27.62 -22.85 15.59
CA GLY A 146 26.89 -22.67 16.87
C GLY A 146 25.37 -22.90 16.80
N LEU A 147 24.79 -22.97 15.60
CA LEU A 147 23.34 -22.77 15.39
C LEU A 147 22.51 -24.05 15.44
N LEU A 148 23.13 -25.22 15.34
CA LEU A 148 22.41 -26.51 15.25
C LEU A 148 21.87 -27.02 16.61
N ARG A 149 22.29 -26.47 17.75
CA ARG A 149 22.08 -27.11 19.07
C ARG A 149 20.82 -26.68 19.85
N ASN A 150 20.20 -25.54 19.52
CA ASN A 150 19.12 -24.96 20.35
C ASN A 150 17.79 -24.65 19.62
N GLY A 151 17.58 -25.14 18.39
CA GLY A 151 16.38 -24.81 17.62
C GLY A 151 16.41 -23.38 17.05
N ILE A 152 15.89 -23.21 15.85
CA ILE A 152 15.96 -21.96 15.10
C ILE A 152 14.71 -21.12 15.42
N SER A 153 14.69 -20.36 16.52
CA SER A 153 13.69 -19.29 16.66
C SER A 153 14.35 -17.92 16.47
N MET A 154 14.74 -17.61 15.24
CA MET A 154 15.15 -16.25 14.83
C MET A 154 13.94 -15.35 14.58
N GLN A 155 12.89 -15.45 15.40
CA GLN A 155 11.69 -14.62 15.23
C GLN A 155 12.02 -13.16 15.59
N LEU A 156 11.63 -12.25 14.71
CA LEU A 156 11.81 -10.81 14.85
C LEU A 156 10.71 -10.22 15.74
N ASP A 157 10.94 -9.00 16.22
CA ASP A 157 9.92 -8.24 16.96
C ASP A 157 9.13 -7.34 15.99
N ALA A 158 7.81 -7.53 15.94
CA ALA A 158 6.92 -6.71 15.13
C ALA A 158 6.89 -5.25 15.60
N THR A 159 7.14 -4.99 16.88
CA THR A 159 7.15 -3.64 17.46
C THR A 159 8.21 -2.77 16.80
N HIS A 160 9.39 -3.32 16.50
CA HIS A 160 10.45 -2.58 15.80
C HIS A 160 10.06 -2.18 14.37
N ILE A 161 9.21 -2.98 13.70
CA ILE A 161 8.70 -2.63 12.36
C ILE A 161 7.72 -1.47 12.47
N VAL A 162 6.84 -1.50 13.48
CA VAL A 162 5.93 -0.39 13.78
C VAL A 162 6.74 0.86 14.14
N ASP A 163 7.73 0.75 15.02
CA ASP A 163 8.57 1.88 15.45
C ASP A 163 9.31 2.52 14.28
N ALA A 164 9.87 1.71 13.38
CA ALA A 164 10.53 2.20 12.18
C ALA A 164 9.57 2.89 11.21
N PHE A 165 8.32 2.44 11.13
CA PHE A 165 7.27 3.01 10.27
C PHE A 165 6.56 4.24 10.88
N THR A 166 6.64 4.43 12.20
CA THR A 166 5.99 5.57 12.86
C THR A 166 6.98 6.72 13.02
N PRO A 167 6.77 7.89 12.39
CA PRO A 167 7.62 9.06 12.60
C PRO A 167 7.57 9.56 14.07
N PRO A 168 8.51 10.43 14.52
CA PRO A 168 8.62 10.84 15.92
C PRO A 168 7.35 11.43 16.56
N ASN A 169 6.49 12.08 15.77
CA ASN A 169 5.24 12.70 16.23
C ASN A 169 3.99 11.88 15.86
N PHE A 170 4.14 10.57 15.70
CA PHE A 170 3.01 9.71 15.35
C PHE A 170 2.02 9.55 16.52
N PRO A 171 0.69 9.51 16.25
CA PRO A 171 -0.34 9.24 17.25
C PRO A 171 -0.05 8.01 18.13
N ASN A 172 -0.24 8.16 19.45
CA ASN A 172 -0.03 7.06 20.40
C ASN A 172 -1.30 6.22 20.59
N ASN A 173 -2.48 6.83 20.48
CA ASN A 173 -3.77 6.17 20.66
C ASN A 173 -4.64 6.29 19.41
N PHE A 174 -5.61 5.40 19.27
CA PHE A 174 -6.61 5.47 18.20
C PHE A 174 -7.42 6.78 18.22
N SER A 175 -7.66 7.35 19.40
CA SER A 175 -8.38 8.62 19.58
C SER A 175 -7.66 9.82 18.98
N ASP A 176 -6.35 9.72 18.78
CA ASP A 176 -5.49 10.80 18.32
C ASP A 176 -5.38 10.82 16.78
N LEU A 177 -5.99 9.84 16.11
CA LEU A 177 -6.04 9.75 14.65
C LEU A 177 -7.05 10.74 14.06
N LYS A 178 -6.73 11.27 12.88
CA LYS A 178 -7.60 12.20 12.14
C LYS A 178 -8.78 11.48 11.49
N ILE A 179 -8.62 10.18 11.19
CA ILE A 179 -9.64 9.32 10.59
C ILE A 179 -9.79 8.08 11.48
N PRO A 180 -11.02 7.66 11.85
CA PRO A 180 -11.23 6.45 12.62
C PRO A 180 -10.60 5.22 11.93
N LEU A 181 -9.83 4.45 12.69
CA LEU A 181 -9.12 3.25 12.23
C LEU A 181 -9.58 2.01 13.00
N TYR A 182 -9.80 0.92 12.27
CA TYR A 182 -10.05 -0.42 12.80
C TYR A 182 -8.91 -1.35 12.39
N VAL A 183 -8.19 -1.90 13.36
CA VAL A 183 -7.07 -2.81 13.12
C VAL A 183 -7.52 -4.24 13.43
N VAL A 184 -7.38 -5.13 12.45
CA VAL A 184 -7.74 -6.55 12.59
C VAL A 184 -6.50 -7.37 12.91
N ALA A 185 -6.56 -8.15 13.97
CA ALA A 185 -5.55 -9.15 14.33
C ALA A 185 -6.24 -10.49 14.61
N THR A 186 -5.45 -11.54 14.79
CA THR A 186 -5.95 -12.86 15.18
C THR A 186 -5.54 -13.14 16.61
N ASP A 187 -6.49 -13.52 17.47
CA ASP A 187 -6.15 -14.10 18.77
C ASP A 187 -5.80 -15.58 18.59
N PHE A 188 -4.53 -15.90 18.83
CA PHE A 188 -3.96 -17.22 18.65
C PHE A 188 -4.60 -18.28 19.55
N GLN A 189 -5.09 -17.90 20.74
CA GLN A 189 -5.70 -18.88 21.65
C GLN A 189 -7.10 -19.27 21.18
N SER A 190 -7.90 -18.27 20.80
CA SER A 190 -9.29 -18.48 20.42
C SER A 190 -9.47 -18.78 18.93
N TRP A 191 -8.47 -18.54 18.09
CA TRP A 191 -8.55 -18.63 16.61
C TRP A 191 -9.61 -17.70 15.99
N HIS A 192 -10.00 -16.66 16.71
CA HIS A 192 -10.97 -15.67 16.25
C HIS A 192 -10.29 -14.34 15.92
N GLN A 193 -10.93 -13.57 15.03
CA GLN A 193 -10.54 -12.19 14.78
C GLN A 193 -10.76 -11.34 16.04
N VAL A 194 -9.83 -10.44 16.29
CA VAL A 194 -9.96 -9.35 17.26
C VAL A 194 -9.81 -8.04 16.50
N VAL A 195 -10.73 -7.11 16.74
CA VAL A 195 -10.75 -5.81 16.07
C VAL A 195 -10.51 -4.71 17.09
N PHE A 196 -9.44 -3.96 16.90
CA PHE A 196 -9.06 -2.84 17.76
C PHE A 196 -9.43 -1.51 17.11
N ASN A 197 -10.04 -0.61 17.87
CA ASN A 197 -10.38 0.75 17.44
C ASN A 197 -10.20 1.81 18.56
N SER A 198 -9.60 1.42 19.68
CA SER A 198 -9.45 2.22 20.89
C SER A 198 -8.22 1.77 21.68
N GLY A 199 -7.74 2.64 22.57
CA GLY A 199 -6.55 2.38 23.38
C GLY A 199 -5.22 2.63 22.64
N PRO A 200 -4.13 1.99 23.07
CA PRO A 200 -2.81 2.17 22.46
C PRO A 200 -2.75 1.62 21.03
N LEU A 201 -2.28 2.45 20.09
CA LEU A 201 -2.28 2.15 18.66
C LEU A 201 -1.19 1.13 18.27
N ARG A 202 0.03 1.34 18.77
CA ARG A 202 1.21 0.51 18.45
C ARG A 202 1.02 -0.99 18.68
N PRO A 203 0.57 -1.48 19.85
CA PRO A 203 0.44 -2.92 20.08
C PRO A 203 -0.64 -3.56 19.21
N ALA A 204 -1.72 -2.84 18.88
CA ALA A 204 -2.74 -3.34 17.96
C ALA A 204 -2.17 -3.54 16.55
N ILE A 205 -1.42 -2.56 16.02
CA ILE A 205 -0.75 -2.69 14.72
C ILE A 205 0.31 -3.80 14.76
N ALA A 206 1.14 -3.84 15.82
CA ALA A 206 2.17 -4.85 15.98
C ALA A 206 1.59 -6.27 15.98
N GLY A 207 0.48 -6.49 16.70
CA GLY A 207 -0.24 -7.76 16.67
C GLY A 207 -0.79 -8.09 15.28
N SER A 208 -1.34 -7.10 14.59
CA SER A 208 -1.88 -7.24 13.24
C SER A 208 -0.84 -7.64 12.19
N ILE A 209 0.44 -7.26 12.36
CA ILE A 209 1.56 -7.64 11.46
C ILE A 209 2.40 -8.80 11.98
N ALA A 210 2.06 -9.40 13.12
CA ALA A 210 2.85 -10.44 13.78
C ALA A 210 2.69 -11.79 13.07
N MET A 211 3.22 -11.89 11.84
CA MET A 211 3.06 -13.07 11.00
C MET A 211 3.74 -14.29 11.63
N PRO A 212 3.01 -15.41 11.81
CA PRO A 212 3.57 -16.63 12.38
C PRO A 212 4.86 -17.07 11.69
N SER A 213 5.76 -17.68 12.46
CA SER A 213 7.10 -18.12 12.01
C SER A 213 8.10 -17.01 11.70
N ILE A 214 7.68 -15.76 11.42
CA ILE A 214 8.58 -14.62 11.17
C ILE A 214 8.69 -13.72 12.41
N PHE A 215 7.56 -13.36 13.00
CA PHE A 215 7.51 -12.45 14.15
C PHE A 215 7.05 -13.18 15.41
N LYS A 216 7.50 -12.68 16.57
CA LYS A 216 6.99 -13.11 17.87
C LYS A 216 5.53 -12.64 18.02
N PRO A 217 4.64 -13.48 18.60
CA PRO A 217 3.29 -13.04 18.94
C PRO A 217 3.30 -11.86 19.93
N ILE A 218 2.29 -11.00 19.85
CA ILE A 218 2.15 -9.81 20.70
C ILE A 218 1.11 -10.07 21.78
N VAL A 219 1.48 -9.92 23.05
CA VAL A 219 0.52 -10.00 24.16
C VAL A 219 -0.09 -8.62 24.39
N HIS A 220 -1.39 -8.47 24.17
CA HIS A 220 -2.08 -7.19 24.35
C HIS A 220 -3.56 -7.40 24.70
N ASN A 221 -4.08 -6.61 25.65
CA ASN A 221 -5.47 -6.66 26.11
C ASN A 221 -5.98 -8.08 26.38
N ASN A 222 -5.16 -8.90 27.06
CA ASN A 222 -5.48 -10.28 27.41
C ASN A 222 -5.60 -11.25 26.22
N HIS A 223 -5.06 -10.89 25.06
CA HIS A 223 -4.94 -11.74 23.87
C HIS A 223 -3.48 -12.05 23.54
N ILE A 224 -3.25 -13.18 22.88
CA ILE A 224 -1.97 -13.49 22.22
C ILE A 224 -2.19 -13.26 20.72
N LEU A 225 -1.70 -12.14 20.22
CA LEU A 225 -1.99 -11.68 18.86
C LEU A 225 -0.97 -12.20 17.86
N VAL A 226 -1.49 -12.69 16.73
CA VAL A 226 -0.75 -12.94 15.49
C VAL A 226 -1.45 -12.22 14.33
N ASP A 227 -0.79 -12.22 13.17
CA ASP A 227 -1.26 -11.50 11.98
C ASP A 227 -2.74 -11.78 11.66
N GLY A 228 -3.50 -10.72 11.35
CA GLY A 228 -4.93 -10.81 11.06
C GLY A 228 -5.25 -11.59 9.79
N ALA A 229 -4.30 -11.71 8.85
CA ALA A 229 -4.48 -12.43 7.59
C ALA A 229 -4.64 -13.95 7.79
N VAL A 230 -4.41 -14.45 9.00
CA VAL A 230 -4.77 -15.84 9.37
C VAL A 230 -6.28 -16.06 9.32
N VAL A 231 -7.09 -15.01 9.54
CA VAL A 231 -8.56 -15.12 9.59
C VAL A 231 -9.32 -14.11 8.71
N ASN A 232 -8.72 -12.97 8.32
CA ASN A 232 -9.39 -11.89 7.57
C ASN A 232 -8.44 -11.02 6.71
#